data_AF-A0A964MDU4-F1
#
_entry.id   AF-A0A964MDU4-F1
#
_cell.length_a   1.000
_cell.length_b   1.000
_cell.length_c   1.000
_cell.angle_alpha   90.00
_cell.angle_beta   90.00
_cell.angle_gamma   90.00
#
_symmetry.space_group_name_H-M   'P 1'
#
loop_
_entity.id
_entity.type
_entity.pdbx_description
1 polymer ?
#
loop_
_entity_poly.entity_id
_entity_poly.type
_entity_poly.pdbx_seq_one_letter_code
_entity_poly.pdbx_strand_id
1 'polypeptide(L)'
;MSESRVCTHAERIFEAGATGLAWRVVSGSVRLDRREADGQLWLANLAVAGDIIGAETLVFGSYTFEATALSPCVLTPWPEGDGLPADNSLLATLASAERRAANVLALRYGQALERVRRLVRLLARDGAAGSIVLPSRREMADITALTLETVSRAVSALRQSGELQPQRKPRGASGPQSFSVAA
;
A
#
# COMPACT_ATOMS: atom_id res chain seq x y z
N MET A 1 -4.20 20.26 -16.55
CA MET A 1 -3.03 19.38 -16.36
C MET A 1 -2.83 19.24 -14.86
N SER A 2 -3.44 18.25 -14.24
CA SER A 2 -3.30 18.04 -12.80
C SER A 2 -2.01 17.24 -12.55
N GLU A 3 -1.10 17.81 -11.77
CA GLU A 3 0.29 17.35 -11.65
C GLU A 3 0.40 16.07 -10.82
N SER A 4 1.28 15.16 -11.23
CA SER A 4 1.60 13.95 -10.47
C SER A 4 2.25 14.32 -9.13
N ARG A 5 1.86 13.66 -8.05
CA ARG A 5 2.44 13.83 -6.72
C ARG A 5 3.44 12.71 -6.43
N VAL A 6 4.64 13.07 -5.98
CA VAL A 6 5.66 12.12 -5.53
C VAL A 6 5.72 12.18 -4.02
N CYS A 7 5.64 11.02 -3.36
CA CYS A 7 5.71 10.90 -1.90
C CYS A 7 6.89 10.03 -1.47
N THR A 8 7.51 10.42 -0.37
CA THR A 8 8.58 9.66 0.28
C THR A 8 8.03 8.67 1.32
N HIS A 9 8.86 7.73 1.80
CA HIS A 9 8.45 6.79 2.86
C HIS A 9 8.01 7.54 4.12
N ALA A 10 6.92 7.07 4.74
CA ALA A 10 6.26 7.65 5.90
C ALA A 10 5.67 9.07 5.68
N GLU A 11 5.68 9.58 4.45
CA GLU A 11 5.02 10.83 4.13
C GLU A 11 3.50 10.65 4.20
N ARG A 12 2.83 11.59 4.87
CA ARG A 12 1.38 11.64 4.89
C ARG A 12 0.85 12.25 3.59
N ILE A 13 -0.01 11.51 2.92
CA ILE A 13 -0.64 11.92 1.67
C ILE A 13 -1.85 12.81 1.98
N PHE A 14 -2.75 12.35 2.86
CA PHE A 14 -3.89 13.13 3.35
C PHE A 14 -4.36 12.66 4.73
N GLU A 15 -5.13 13.51 5.40
CA GLU A 15 -5.71 13.27 6.72
C GLU A 15 -7.22 13.11 6.64
N ALA A 16 -7.78 12.28 7.53
CA ALA A 16 -9.22 12.16 7.69
C ALA A 16 -9.84 13.51 8.08
N GLY A 17 -10.96 13.85 7.43
CA GLY A 17 -11.66 15.12 7.59
C GLY A 17 -11.15 16.25 6.70
N ALA A 18 -9.98 16.12 6.09
CA ALA A 18 -9.52 17.09 5.08
C ALA A 18 -10.30 16.94 3.77
N THR A 19 -10.40 18.01 3.00
CA THR A 19 -10.93 17.99 1.64
C THR A 19 -9.79 17.79 0.64
N GLY A 20 -10.07 17.22 -0.53
CA GLY A 20 -9.05 17.02 -1.55
C GLY A 20 -9.51 16.17 -2.72
N LEU A 21 -8.56 15.84 -3.59
CA LEU A 21 -8.76 15.01 -4.77
C LEU A 21 -8.60 13.53 -4.44
N ALA A 22 -9.26 12.67 -5.21
CA ALA A 22 -8.90 11.26 -5.25
C ALA A 22 -7.60 11.09 -6.06
N TRP A 23 -6.85 10.04 -5.74
CA TRP A 23 -5.56 9.75 -6.36
C TRP A 23 -5.50 8.32 -6.83
N ARG A 24 -4.92 8.10 -8.01
CA ARG A 24 -4.49 6.80 -8.50
C ARG A 24 -3.03 6.56 -8.11
N VAL A 25 -2.76 5.44 -7.47
CA VAL A 25 -1.40 4.98 -7.18
C VAL A 25 -0.79 4.46 -8.48
N VAL A 26 0.24 5.12 -8.97
CA VAL A 26 0.99 4.72 -10.18
C VAL A 26 2.08 3.73 -9.82
N SER A 27 2.76 3.96 -8.70
CA SER A 27 3.76 3.07 -8.14
C SER A 27 3.86 3.28 -6.64
N GLY A 28 4.33 2.26 -5.93
CA GLY A 28 4.53 2.26 -4.50
C GLY A 28 3.34 1.64 -3.75
N SER A 29 3.36 1.81 -2.44
CA SER A 29 2.33 1.28 -1.55
C SER A 29 1.92 2.30 -0.51
N VAL A 30 0.62 2.34 -0.23
CA VAL A 30 -0.01 3.30 0.67
C VAL A 30 -0.79 2.53 1.73
N ARG A 31 -0.59 2.93 2.97
CA ARG A 31 -1.38 2.49 4.12
C ARG A 31 -2.57 3.42 4.30
N LEU A 32 -3.75 2.82 4.49
CA LEU A 32 -4.97 3.54 4.84
C LEU A 32 -5.37 3.16 6.26
N ASP A 33 -5.40 4.15 7.14
CA ASP A 33 -5.86 4.00 8.51
C ASP A 33 -7.22 4.69 8.70
N ARG A 34 -8.08 4.07 9.50
CA ARG A 34 -9.31 4.69 9.98
C ARG A 34 -9.09 5.22 11.39
N ARG A 35 -9.52 6.46 11.63
CA ARG A 35 -9.52 7.07 12.96
C ARG A 35 -10.82 6.70 13.68
N GLU A 36 -10.70 6.09 14.86
CA GLU A 36 -11.83 5.79 15.74
C GLU A 36 -12.16 6.99 16.64
N ALA A 37 -13.29 6.93 17.33
CA ALA A 37 -13.80 8.04 18.17
C ALA A 37 -12.85 8.43 19.32
N ASP A 38 -12.02 7.49 19.77
CA ASP A 38 -10.98 7.71 20.80
C ASP A 38 -9.68 8.31 20.23
N GLY A 39 -9.62 8.56 18.92
CA GLY A 39 -8.46 9.08 18.21
C GLY A 39 -7.45 8.02 17.78
N GLN A 40 -7.68 6.74 18.10
CA GLN A 40 -6.78 5.66 17.69
C GLN A 40 -6.89 5.40 16.18
N LEU A 41 -5.74 5.12 15.56
CA LEU A 41 -5.65 4.71 14.16
C LEU A 41 -5.57 3.20 14.03
N TRP A 42 -6.43 2.66 13.18
CA TRP A 42 -6.48 1.24 12.87
C TRP A 42 -6.29 1.03 11.38
N LEU A 43 -5.46 0.05 11.01
CA LEU A 43 -5.28 -0.33 9.62
C LEU A 43 -6.63 -0.73 9.02
N ALA A 44 -7.10 0.06 8.07
CA ALA A 44 -8.33 -0.21 7.33
C ALA A 44 -8.03 -0.93 6.02
N ASN A 45 -7.05 -0.45 5.27
CA ASN A 45 -6.70 -1.04 3.98
C ASN A 45 -5.24 -0.77 3.55
N LEU A 46 -4.82 -1.42 2.47
CA LEU A 46 -3.57 -1.14 1.77
C LEU A 46 -3.88 -0.90 0.29
N ALA A 47 -3.24 0.11 -0.29
CA ALA A 47 -3.30 0.41 -1.72
C ALA A 47 -1.91 0.23 -2.35
N VAL A 48 -1.86 -0.25 -3.59
CA VAL A 48 -0.65 -0.43 -4.42
C VAL A 48 -0.92 0.07 -5.84
N ALA A 49 0.04 -0.01 -6.76
CA ALA A 49 -0.19 0.42 -8.15
C ALA A 49 -1.53 -0.07 -8.74
N GLY A 50 -2.21 0.86 -9.40
CA GLY A 50 -3.53 0.68 -10.00
C GLY A 50 -4.70 1.00 -9.06
N ASP A 51 -4.47 1.05 -7.74
CA ASP A 51 -5.53 1.41 -6.80
C ASP A 51 -5.84 2.89 -6.81
N ILE A 52 -7.08 3.20 -6.44
CA ILE A 52 -7.54 4.56 -6.18
C ILE A 52 -7.72 4.73 -4.67
N ILE A 53 -7.21 5.84 -4.15
CA ILE A 53 -7.34 6.27 -2.76
C ILE A 53 -8.07 7.62 -2.73
N GLY A 54 -8.84 7.89 -1.69
CA GLY A 54 -9.54 9.17 -1.56
C GLY A 54 -10.77 9.32 -2.43
N ALA A 55 -11.26 8.26 -3.09
CA ALA A 55 -12.49 8.29 -3.90
C ALA A 55 -13.72 8.70 -3.07
N GLU A 56 -13.68 8.48 -1.76
CA GLU A 56 -14.72 8.89 -0.83
C GLU A 56 -14.97 10.41 -0.82
N THR A 57 -13.97 11.22 -1.18
CA THR A 57 -14.09 12.69 -1.27
C THR A 57 -15.11 13.12 -2.32
N LEU A 58 -15.31 12.32 -3.36
CA LEU A 58 -16.28 12.59 -4.43
C LEU A 58 -17.74 12.44 -3.95
N VAL A 59 -17.94 11.71 -2.84
CA VAL A 59 -19.27 11.43 -2.28
C VAL A 59 -19.50 12.23 -0.99
N PHE A 60 -18.53 12.20 -0.07
CA PHE A 60 -18.65 12.81 1.26
C PHE A 60 -18.01 14.20 1.35
N GLY A 61 -17.34 14.68 0.29
CA GLY A 61 -16.64 15.96 0.28
C GLY A 61 -15.37 16.00 1.13
N SER A 62 -15.00 14.92 1.81
CA SER A 62 -13.83 14.83 2.68
C SER A 62 -13.29 13.40 2.75
N TYR A 63 -12.02 13.25 3.14
CA TYR A 63 -11.40 11.95 3.34
C TYR A 63 -11.94 11.28 4.61
N THR A 64 -12.24 9.99 4.53
CA THR A 64 -12.64 9.17 5.69
C THR A 64 -11.48 8.39 6.29
N PHE A 65 -10.36 8.28 5.55
CA PHE A 65 -9.15 7.59 5.97
C PHE A 65 -7.95 8.55 6.04
N GLU A 66 -6.94 8.17 6.82
CA GLU A 66 -5.59 8.74 6.71
C GLU A 66 -4.76 7.90 5.76
N ALA A 67 -4.09 8.54 4.81
CA ALA A 67 -3.20 7.87 3.86
C ALA A 67 -1.74 8.20 4.14
N THR A 68 -0.92 7.18 4.34
CA THR A 68 0.52 7.31 4.55
C THR A 68 1.30 6.41 3.60
N ALA A 69 2.33 6.93 2.97
CA ALA A 69 3.18 6.17 2.05
C ALA A 69 4.03 5.12 2.80
N LEU A 70 3.88 3.85 2.47
CA LEU A 70 4.67 2.71 3.00
C LEU A 70 5.96 2.46 2.21
N SER A 71 6.02 2.97 0.99
CA SER A 71 7.22 3.03 0.14
C SER A 71 7.19 4.34 -0.64
N PRO A 72 8.29 4.75 -1.31
CA PRO A 72 8.22 5.88 -2.24
C PRO A 72 7.10 5.66 -3.26
N CYS A 73 6.19 6.63 -3.36
CA CYS A 73 4.98 6.53 -4.18
C CYS A 73 4.95 7.60 -5.26
N VAL A 74 4.32 7.26 -6.39
CA VAL A 74 3.90 8.23 -7.40
C VAL A 74 2.39 8.14 -7.51
N LEU A 75 1.73 9.28 -7.40
CA LEU A 75 0.28 9.43 -7.41
C LEU A 75 -0.13 10.34 -8.56
N THR A 76 -1.25 10.04 -9.19
CA THR A 76 -1.86 10.91 -10.20
C THR A 76 -3.29 11.25 -9.78
N PRO A 77 -3.79 12.46 -10.05
CA PRO A 77 -5.17 12.82 -9.76
C PRO A 77 -6.16 11.88 -10.48
N TRP A 78 -7.23 11.52 -9.79
CA TRP A 78 -8.31 10.69 -10.31
C TRP A 78 -9.67 11.37 -10.07
N PRO A 79 -10.61 11.37 -11.04
CA PRO A 79 -10.52 10.78 -12.38
C PRO A 79 -9.50 11.48 -13.28
N GLU A 80 -9.02 10.76 -14.30
CA GLU A 80 -8.07 11.30 -15.28
C GLU A 80 -8.80 12.24 -16.25
N GLY A 81 -8.41 13.51 -16.28
CA GLY A 81 -9.04 14.55 -17.12
C GLY A 81 -10.27 15.20 -16.48
N ASP A 82 -10.95 16.06 -17.25
CA ASP A 82 -12.08 16.87 -16.76
C ASP A 82 -13.44 16.12 -16.79
N GLY A 83 -13.42 14.82 -17.08
CA GLY A 83 -14.61 13.98 -17.26
C GLY A 83 -14.86 13.02 -16.10
N LEU A 84 -16.13 12.69 -15.86
CA LEU A 84 -16.49 11.58 -14.97
C LEU A 84 -15.90 10.27 -15.53
N PRO A 85 -15.37 9.38 -14.67
CA PRO A 85 -14.88 8.09 -15.12
C PRO A 85 -16.04 7.32 -15.76
N ALA A 86 -15.79 6.65 -16.89
CA ALA A 86 -16.80 5.77 -17.48
C ALA A 86 -17.31 4.78 -16.42
N ASP A 87 -18.61 4.46 -16.42
CA ASP A 87 -19.27 3.63 -15.39
C ASP A 87 -18.50 2.33 -15.09
N ASN A 88 -17.92 1.72 -16.12
CA ASN A 88 -17.14 0.49 -16.00
C ASN A 88 -15.83 0.69 -15.19
N SER A 89 -15.22 1.87 -15.25
CA SER A 89 -14.05 2.23 -14.44
C SER A 89 -14.40 2.40 -12.96
N LEU A 90 -15.59 2.91 -12.65
CA LEU A 90 -16.06 3.04 -11.26
C LEU A 90 -16.33 1.66 -10.65
N LEU A 91 -17.05 0.80 -11.38
CA LEU A 91 -17.34 -0.57 -10.95
C LEU A 91 -16.06 -1.41 -10.78
N ALA A 92 -15.10 -1.28 -11.69
CA ALA A 92 -13.80 -1.94 -11.57
C ALA A 92 -12.99 -1.45 -10.34
N THR A 93 -13.11 -0.17 -10.01
CA THR A 93 -12.48 0.43 -8.83
C THR A 93 -13.10 -0.14 -7.55
N LEU A 94 -14.43 -0.18 -7.47
CA LEU A 94 -15.15 -0.74 -6.34
C LEU A 94 -14.82 -2.22 -6.15
N ALA A 95 -14.85 -3.02 -7.21
CA ALA A 95 -14.48 -4.44 -7.16
C ALA A 95 -13.03 -4.66 -6.70
N SER A 96 -12.10 -3.79 -7.12
CA SER A 96 -10.71 -3.83 -6.69
C SER A 96 -10.57 -3.50 -5.20
N ALA A 97 -11.28 -2.48 -4.72
CA ALA A 97 -11.30 -2.08 -3.32
C ALA A 97 -11.88 -3.17 -2.40
N GLU A 98 -12.99 -3.79 -2.78
CA GLU A 98 -13.60 -4.92 -2.04
C GLU A 98 -12.62 -6.09 -1.93
N ARG A 99 -12.00 -6.48 -3.05
CA ARG A 99 -11.01 -7.56 -3.06
C ARG A 99 -9.81 -7.22 -2.15
N ARG A 100 -9.43 -5.94 -2.06
CA ARG A 100 -8.33 -5.49 -1.21
C ARG A 100 -8.69 -5.53 0.27
N ALA A 101 -9.90 -5.13 0.64
CA ALA A 101 -10.39 -5.26 2.00
C ALA A 101 -10.34 -6.72 2.48
N ALA A 102 -10.75 -7.68 1.64
CA ALA A 102 -10.63 -9.11 1.95
C ALA A 102 -9.16 -9.56 2.11
N ASN A 103 -8.24 -9.04 1.29
CA ASN A 103 -6.83 -9.37 1.40
C ASN A 103 -6.20 -8.87 2.70
N VAL A 104 -6.56 -7.67 3.17
CA VAL A 104 -6.01 -7.09 4.41
C VAL A 104 -6.40 -7.92 5.63
N LEU A 105 -7.63 -8.44 5.68
CA LEU A 105 -8.02 -9.40 6.72
C LEU A 105 -7.13 -10.65 6.69
N ALA A 106 -6.85 -11.20 5.51
CA ALA A 106 -5.99 -12.38 5.38
C ALA A 106 -4.52 -12.16 5.82
N LEU A 107 -4.08 -10.91 5.97
CA LEU A 107 -2.77 -10.57 6.57
C LEU A 107 -2.77 -10.76 8.09
N ARG A 108 -3.94 -10.81 8.71
CA ARG A 108 -4.13 -10.89 10.16
C ARG A 108 -4.63 -12.25 10.67
N TYR A 109 -4.71 -13.27 9.82
CA TYR A 109 -5.12 -14.63 10.21
C TYR A 109 -4.24 -15.74 9.63
N GLY A 110 -4.15 -16.84 10.38
CA GLY A 110 -3.35 -18.02 10.04
C GLY A 110 -1.90 -17.95 10.51
N GLN A 111 -1.06 -18.80 9.91
CA GLN A 111 0.35 -18.93 10.28
C GLN A 111 1.15 -17.65 9.99
N ALA A 112 2.12 -17.34 10.85
CA ALA A 112 2.92 -16.12 10.75
C ALA A 112 3.67 -15.99 9.41
N LEU A 113 4.25 -17.08 8.92
CA LEU A 113 4.96 -17.09 7.63
C LEU A 113 4.02 -16.76 6.47
N GLU A 114 2.83 -17.35 6.44
CA GLU A 114 1.83 -17.08 5.39
C GLU A 114 1.34 -15.63 5.42
N ARG A 115 1.14 -15.07 6.61
CA ARG A 115 0.72 -13.66 6.75
C ARG A 115 1.75 -12.71 6.15
N VAL A 116 3.03 -12.95 6.43
CA VAL A 116 4.14 -12.17 5.84
C VAL A 116 4.26 -12.42 4.34
N ARG A 117 4.14 -13.67 3.88
CA ARG A 117 4.17 -14.02 2.45
C ARG A 117 3.05 -13.32 1.69
N ARG A 118 1.82 -13.31 2.22
CA ARG A 118 0.68 -12.61 1.61
C ARG A 118 0.91 -11.10 1.55
N LEU A 119 1.49 -10.50 2.60
CA LEU A 119 1.85 -9.08 2.58
C LEU A 119 2.87 -8.80 1.48
N VAL A 120 3.95 -9.58 1.40
CA VAL A 120 4.98 -9.44 0.36
C VAL A 120 4.36 -9.56 -1.03
N ARG A 121 3.50 -10.55 -1.27
CA ARG A 121 2.80 -10.73 -2.55
C ARG A 121 1.82 -9.60 -2.88
N LEU A 122 1.13 -9.06 -1.89
CA LEU A 122 0.23 -7.93 -2.06
C LEU A 122 1.01 -6.70 -2.54
N LEU A 123 2.14 -6.42 -1.90
CA LEU A 123 3.04 -5.32 -2.26
C LEU A 123 3.77 -5.56 -3.60
N ALA A 124 3.96 -6.83 -3.99
CA ALA A 124 4.60 -7.21 -5.26
C ALA A 124 3.74 -7.04 -6.50
N ARG A 125 2.45 -6.77 -6.34
CA ARG A 125 1.59 -6.39 -7.48
C ARG A 125 1.93 -5.03 -8.08
N ASP A 126 2.92 -4.34 -7.50
CA ASP A 126 3.35 -2.97 -7.79
C ASP A 126 4.38 -2.83 -8.94
N GLY A 127 4.78 -3.89 -9.66
CA GLY A 127 5.87 -3.77 -10.62
C GLY A 127 5.80 -4.63 -11.87
N ALA A 128 5.91 -3.97 -13.03
CA ALA A 128 6.24 -4.55 -14.33
C ALA A 128 7.60 -5.31 -14.38
N ALA A 129 8.29 -5.46 -13.23
CA ALA A 129 9.61 -6.08 -13.10
C ALA A 129 9.79 -6.94 -11.83
N GLY A 130 8.72 -7.25 -11.09
CA GLY A 130 8.81 -8.14 -9.91
C GLY A 130 9.67 -7.61 -8.75
N SER A 131 9.94 -6.30 -8.70
CA SER A 131 10.71 -5.63 -7.64
C SER A 131 9.81 -4.83 -6.71
N ILE A 132 10.06 -4.91 -5.41
CA ILE A 132 9.33 -4.20 -4.36
C ILE A 132 10.26 -3.53 -3.37
N VAL A 133 9.78 -2.45 -2.76
CA VAL A 133 10.35 -1.92 -1.53
C VAL A 133 9.50 -2.41 -0.37
N LEU A 134 10.12 -3.13 0.57
CA LEU A 134 9.40 -3.59 1.77
C LEU A 134 9.31 -2.47 2.81
N PRO A 135 8.17 -2.34 3.52
CA PRO A 135 8.07 -1.52 4.71
C PRO A 135 9.07 -1.97 5.78
N SER A 136 9.31 -1.12 6.77
CA SER A 136 10.08 -1.51 7.94
C SER A 136 9.45 -2.71 8.63
N ARG A 137 10.27 -3.47 9.37
CA ARG A 137 9.76 -4.66 10.09
C ARG A 137 8.74 -4.30 11.16
N ARG A 138 8.80 -3.07 11.68
CA ARG A 138 7.82 -2.54 12.63
C ARG A 138 6.47 -2.29 11.93
N GLU A 139 6.48 -1.67 10.76
CA GLU A 139 5.26 -1.47 9.97
C GLU A 139 4.65 -2.81 9.55
N MET A 140 5.48 -3.75 9.08
CA MET A 140 5.01 -5.11 8.74
C MET A 140 4.41 -5.84 9.95
N ALA A 141 5.01 -5.71 11.13
CA ALA A 141 4.52 -6.29 12.38
C ALA A 141 3.14 -5.73 12.75
N ASP A 142 2.97 -4.42 12.65
CA ASP A 142 1.69 -3.76 12.88
C ASP A 142 0.61 -4.18 11.86
N ILE A 143 0.98 -4.23 10.56
CA ILE A 143 0.08 -4.64 9.48
C ILE A 143 -0.39 -6.08 9.64
N THR A 144 0.55 -6.98 9.96
CA THR A 144 0.27 -8.42 10.07
C THR A 144 -0.22 -8.84 11.44
N ALA A 145 -0.29 -7.94 12.42
CA ALA A 145 -0.54 -8.23 13.84
C ALA A 145 0.38 -9.35 14.39
N LEU A 146 1.68 -9.22 14.10
CA LEU A 146 2.75 -10.10 14.58
C LEU A 146 3.76 -9.30 15.39
N THR A 147 4.66 -9.97 16.11
CA THR A 147 5.81 -9.29 16.74
C THR A 147 6.89 -8.97 15.71
N LEU A 148 7.69 -7.94 16.00
CA LEU A 148 8.86 -7.56 15.20
C LEU A 148 9.83 -8.75 14.96
N GLU A 149 10.04 -9.55 16.00
CA GLU A 149 10.88 -10.76 15.95
C GLU A 149 10.28 -11.81 15.01
N THR A 150 8.97 -12.04 15.08
CA THR A 150 8.26 -13.01 14.24
C THR A 150 8.34 -12.61 12.77
N VAL A 151 8.11 -11.33 12.45
CA VAL A 151 8.28 -10.80 11.10
C VAL A 151 9.71 -10.94 10.63
N SER A 152 10.69 -10.67 11.49
CA SER A 152 12.11 -10.83 11.17
C SER A 152 12.45 -12.26 10.77
N ARG A 153 12.00 -13.24 11.57
CA ARG A 153 12.15 -14.68 11.28
C ARG A 153 11.44 -15.09 9.98
N ALA A 154 10.20 -14.66 9.79
CA ALA A 154 9.40 -15.01 8.61
C ALA A 154 10.05 -14.50 7.31
N VAL A 155 10.53 -13.26 7.27
CA VAL A 155 11.21 -12.76 6.07
C VAL A 155 12.56 -13.46 5.86
N SER A 156 13.30 -13.80 6.91
CA SER A 156 14.51 -14.61 6.77
C SER A 156 14.20 -15.98 6.16
N ALA A 157 13.09 -16.62 6.57
CA ALA A 157 12.63 -17.86 5.98
C ALA A 157 12.27 -17.70 4.49
N LEU A 158 11.53 -16.65 4.11
CA LEU A 158 11.22 -16.36 2.69
C LEU A 158 12.48 -16.09 1.85
N ARG A 159 13.53 -15.53 2.47
CA ARG A 159 14.83 -15.36 1.81
C ARG A 159 15.56 -16.67 1.60
N GLN A 160 15.53 -17.54 2.60
CA GLN A 160 16.15 -18.87 2.54
C GLN A 160 15.45 -19.78 1.54
N SER A 161 14.12 -19.66 1.39
CA SER A 161 13.35 -20.40 0.38
C SER A 161 13.45 -19.82 -1.04
N GLY A 162 14.14 -18.69 -1.21
CA GLY A 162 14.30 -18.02 -2.51
C GLY A 162 13.08 -17.22 -2.98
N GLU A 163 11.99 -17.20 -2.19
CA GLU A 163 10.75 -16.48 -2.49
C GLU A 163 10.92 -14.96 -2.44
N LEU A 164 11.90 -14.46 -1.67
CA LEU A 164 12.23 -13.05 -1.54
C LEU A 164 13.74 -12.85 -1.61
N GLN A 165 14.24 -12.05 -2.55
CA GLN A 165 15.68 -11.83 -2.71
C GLN A 165 16.02 -10.35 -2.74
N PRO A 166 17.01 -9.87 -1.96
CA PRO A 166 17.44 -8.48 -2.04
C PRO A 166 18.03 -8.19 -3.42
N GLN A 167 17.58 -7.12 -4.05
CA GLN A 167 18.18 -6.68 -5.30
C GLN A 167 19.50 -5.95 -5.05
N ARG A 168 20.45 -6.15 -5.95
CA ARG A 168 21.76 -5.54 -5.85
C ARG A 168 21.63 -4.03 -6.06
N LYS A 169 21.94 -3.26 -5.02
CA LYS A 169 21.94 -1.81 -5.10
C LYS A 169 23.23 -1.33 -5.80
N PRO A 170 23.16 -0.39 -6.76
CA PRO A 170 24.36 0.20 -7.34
C PRO A 170 25.20 0.89 -6.24
N ARG A 171 26.53 0.78 -6.34
CA ARG A 171 27.47 1.39 -5.38
C ARG A 171 27.20 2.89 -5.29
N GLY A 172 26.97 3.39 -4.08
CA GLY A 172 26.74 4.83 -3.82
C GLY A 172 25.27 5.26 -3.80
N ALA A 173 24.31 4.42 -4.17
CA ALA A 173 22.90 4.79 -4.04
C ALA A 173 22.47 4.79 -2.56
N SER A 174 21.92 5.91 -2.09
CA SER A 174 21.20 6.03 -0.82
C SER A 174 19.69 5.87 -1.07
N GLY A 175 18.97 5.23 -0.15
CA GLY A 175 17.55 4.87 -0.34
C GLY A 175 17.18 3.46 0.12
N PRO A 176 15.88 3.14 0.16
CA PRO A 176 15.39 1.87 0.69
C PRO A 176 15.85 0.66 -0.14
N GLN A 177 15.95 -0.50 0.51
CA GLN A 177 16.37 -1.76 -0.12
C GLN A 177 15.20 -2.35 -0.91
N SER A 178 15.41 -2.57 -2.21
CA SER A 178 14.45 -3.30 -3.06
C SER A 178 14.68 -4.80 -3.01
N PHE A 179 13.62 -5.57 -3.27
CA PHE A 179 13.59 -7.02 -3.27
C PHE A 179 12.86 -7.55 -4.50
N SER A 180 13.32 -8.66 -5.07
CA SER A 180 12.55 -9.43 -6.04
C SER A 180 11.71 -10.48 -5.34
N VAL A 181 10.49 -10.71 -5.84
CA VAL A 181 9.58 -11.73 -5.32
C VAL A 181 9.35 -12.79 -6.39
N ALA A 182 9.49 -14.07 -6.02
CA ALA A 182 9.18 -15.18 -6.92
C ALA A 182 7.66 -15.26 -7.14
N ALA A 183 7.25 -15.54 -8.39
CA ALA A 183 5.85 -15.69 -8.79
C ALA A 183 5.16 -16.87 -8.09
#